data_AF-A0A8S4G1R0-F1
#
_entry.id   AF-A0A8S4G1R0-F1
#
_cell.length_a   1.000
_cell.length_b   1.000
_cell.length_c   1.000
_cell.angle_alpha   90.00
_cell.angle_beta   90.00
_cell.angle_gamma   90.00
#
_symmetry.space_group_name_H-M   'P 1'
#
loop_
_entity.id
_entity.type
_entity.pdbx_description
1 polymer ?
#
loop_
_entity_poly.entity_id
_entity_poly.type
_entity_poly.pdbx_seq_one_letter_code
_entity_poly.pdbx_strand_id
1 'polypeptide(L)'
;MTVFICAYSHVVYNRPHCLELYASGGADLIKACKTDSEGKVVGGKHTVYRMSAATVEERDEWIECLRRSISHNPFYDMLAQRKKKAQHSVHSNSH
;
A
#
# COMPACT_ATOMS: atom_id res chain seq x y z
N MET A 1 -11.74 -0.03 -1.59
CA MET A 1 -10.44 0.52 -2.07
C MET A 1 -9.46 -0.54 -2.57
N THR A 2 -9.40 -1.75 -2.01
CA THR A 2 -8.41 -2.79 -2.38
C THR A 2 -8.46 -3.26 -3.84
N VAL A 3 -9.62 -3.21 -4.50
CA VAL A 3 -9.79 -3.73 -5.87
C VAL A 3 -9.26 -2.78 -6.95
N PHE A 4 -9.30 -1.46 -6.72
CA PHE A 4 -8.91 -0.46 -7.73
C PHE A 4 -7.41 -0.39 -8.01
N ILE A 5 -6.58 -0.70 -7.00
CA ILE A 5 -5.12 -0.60 -7.13
C ILE A 5 -4.54 -1.74 -8.00
N CYS A 6 -5.23 -2.88 -8.08
CA CYS A 6 -4.74 -4.04 -8.82
C CYS A 6 -4.62 -3.80 -10.34
N ALA A 7 -5.49 -2.97 -10.91
CA ALA A 7 -5.53 -2.75 -12.36
C ALA A 7 -4.38 -1.84 -12.88
N TYR A 8 -3.73 -1.06 -12.01
CA TYR A 8 -2.77 -0.03 -12.40
C TYR A 8 -1.29 -0.40 -12.18
N SER A 9 -1.00 -1.67 -11.87
CA SER A 9 0.37 -2.10 -11.55
C SER A 9 1.33 -2.21 -12.75
N HIS A 10 0.91 -1.82 -13.96
CA HIS A 10 1.75 -1.89 -15.16
C HIS A 10 2.21 -0.48 -15.60
N VAL A 11 3.42 -0.11 -15.18
CA VAL A 11 4.30 0.94 -15.74
C VAL A 11 3.75 2.38 -15.71
N VAL A 12 3.93 3.04 -14.55
CA VAL A 12 3.66 4.48 -14.37
C VAL A 12 4.95 5.33 -14.42
N TYR A 13 6.12 4.71 -14.57
CA TYR A 13 7.38 5.44 -14.69
C TYR A 13 7.32 6.36 -15.91
N ASN A 14 7.53 7.66 -15.69
CA ASN A 14 7.52 8.73 -16.70
C ASN A 14 6.13 9.19 -17.22
N ARG A 15 5.04 8.92 -16.49
CA ARG A 15 3.72 9.51 -16.78
C ARG A 15 3.55 10.86 -16.07
N PRO A 16 2.83 11.84 -16.65
CA PRO A 16 2.48 13.07 -15.95
C PRO A 16 1.45 12.78 -14.83
N HIS A 17 1.27 13.76 -13.91
CA HIS A 17 0.22 13.71 -12.88
C HIS A 17 0.29 12.47 -11.96
N CYS A 18 1.50 12.00 -11.63
CA CYS A 18 1.70 10.86 -10.75
C CYS A 18 1.44 11.19 -9.28
N LEU A 19 0.96 10.19 -8.54
CA LEU A 19 0.95 10.14 -7.08
C LEU A 19 1.40 8.74 -6.61
N GLU A 20 1.83 8.65 -5.36
CA GLU A 20 2.23 7.38 -4.76
C GLU A 20 1.63 7.15 -3.38
N LEU A 21 1.35 5.88 -3.09
CA LEU A 21 0.93 5.40 -1.80
C LEU A 21 2.05 4.53 -1.23
N TYR A 22 2.46 4.82 0.00
CA TYR A 22 3.44 4.06 0.76
C TYR A 22 2.86 3.72 2.14
N ALA A 23 3.39 2.69 2.79
CA ALA A 23 2.99 2.33 4.14
C ALA A 23 3.59 3.33 5.15
N SER A 24 2.75 3.89 6.01
CA SER A 24 3.19 4.69 7.17
C SER A 24 3.58 3.77 8.34
N GLY A 25 4.30 4.30 9.33
CA GLY A 25 4.58 3.58 10.58
C GLY A 25 5.68 2.52 10.50
N GLY A 26 6.55 2.57 9.48
CA GLY A 26 7.75 1.74 9.38
C GLY A 26 7.51 0.28 8.96
N ALA A 27 6.36 0.00 8.33
CA ALA A 27 6.13 -1.24 7.62
C ALA A 27 6.70 -1.14 6.19
N ASP A 28 7.45 -2.16 5.77
CA ASP A 28 8.06 -2.17 4.42
C ASP A 28 7.05 -2.52 3.31
N LEU A 29 5.99 -3.26 3.64
CA LEU A 29 5.00 -3.78 2.69
C LEU A 29 3.61 -3.21 2.97
N ILE A 30 2.93 -2.78 1.90
CA ILE A 30 1.53 -2.36 1.96
C ILE A 30 0.64 -3.60 2.06
N LYS A 31 -0.22 -3.64 3.08
CA LYS A 31 -1.17 -4.74 3.27
C LYS A 31 -2.31 -4.65 2.24
N ALA A 32 -2.21 -5.44 1.18
CA ALA A 32 -3.19 -5.53 0.10
C ALA A 32 -3.39 -6.98 -0.37
N CYS A 33 -4.45 -7.23 -1.13
CA CYS A 33 -4.65 -8.47 -1.87
C CYS A 33 -5.05 -8.15 -3.32
N LYS A 34 -4.81 -9.12 -4.21
CA LYS A 34 -5.21 -9.08 -5.61
C LYS A 34 -5.70 -10.44 -6.07
N THR A 35 -6.40 -10.46 -7.18
CA THR A 35 -6.78 -11.70 -7.87
C THR A 35 -5.72 -12.02 -8.92
N ASP A 36 -5.22 -13.25 -8.95
CA ASP A 36 -4.32 -13.72 -10.02
C ASP A 36 -5.10 -14.14 -11.27
N SER A 37 -4.39 -14.58 -12.31
CA SER A 37 -4.98 -15.03 -13.58
C SER A 37 -5.87 -16.26 -13.44
N GLU A 38 -5.74 -17.02 -12.34
CA GLU A 38 -6.54 -18.21 -12.05
C GLU A 38 -7.78 -17.87 -11.20
N GLY A 39 -8.00 -16.58 -10.90
CA GLY A 39 -9.13 -16.13 -10.09
C GLY A 39 -8.90 -16.26 -8.58
N LYS A 40 -7.68 -16.62 -8.14
CA LYS A 40 -7.37 -16.80 -6.72
C LYS A 40 -6.92 -15.50 -6.09
N VAL A 41 -7.38 -15.28 -4.86
CA VAL A 41 -6.94 -14.12 -4.05
C VAL A 41 -5.56 -14.39 -3.45
N VAL A 42 -4.60 -13.55 -3.79
CA VAL A 42 -3.20 -13.60 -3.34
C VAL A 42 -2.80 -12.28 -2.68
N GLY A 43 -1.88 -12.35 -1.71
CA GLY A 43 -1.34 -11.17 -1.03
C GLY A 43 -0.51 -10.28 -1.97
N GLY A 44 -0.70 -8.97 -1.88
CA GLY A 44 0.13 -7.99 -2.56
C GLY A 44 1.57 -8.01 -2.04
N LYS A 45 2.54 -7.73 -2.92
CA LYS A 45 3.99 -7.68 -2.61
C LYS A 45 4.59 -6.29 -2.83
N HIS A 46 3.75 -5.26 -2.87
CA HIS A 46 4.17 -3.90 -3.21
C HIS A 46 4.58 -3.15 -1.94
N THR A 47 5.73 -2.49 -2.00
CA THR A 47 6.19 -1.51 -0.99
C THR A 47 5.59 -0.13 -1.25
N VAL A 48 5.34 0.17 -2.54
CA VAL A 48 4.75 1.41 -3.03
C VAL A 48 3.76 1.09 -4.14
N TYR A 49 2.63 1.81 -4.16
CA TYR A 49 1.74 1.88 -5.32
C TYR A 49 1.88 3.25 -5.97
N ARG A 50 2.30 3.27 -7.24
CA ARG A 50 2.38 4.48 -8.04
C ARG A 50 1.25 4.47 -9.07
N MET A 51 0.56 5.58 -9.20
CA MET A 51 -0.55 5.76 -10.14
C MET A 51 -0.47 7.15 -10.78
N SER A 52 -1.02 7.31 -11.98
CA SER A 52 -1.08 8.59 -12.71
C SER A 52 -2.52 8.88 -13.09
N ALA A 53 -2.96 10.11 -12.86
CA ALA A 53 -4.23 10.60 -13.36
C ALA A 53 -4.12 11.09 -14.80
N ALA A 54 -5.25 11.31 -15.47
CA ALA A 54 -5.29 11.87 -16.82
C ALA A 54 -4.96 13.38 -16.81
N THR A 55 -5.34 14.09 -15.75
CA THR A 55 -5.06 15.53 -15.57
C THR A 55 -4.52 15.85 -14.19
N VAL A 56 -4.06 17.10 -14.00
CA VAL A 56 -3.54 17.58 -12.71
C VAL A 56 -4.65 17.73 -11.67
N GLU A 57 -5.84 18.16 -12.09
CA GLU A 57 -7.02 18.35 -11.24
C GLU A 57 -7.50 17.01 -10.70
N GLU A 58 -7.57 15.99 -11.57
CA GLU A 58 -7.97 14.64 -11.16
C GLU A 58 -6.97 14.04 -10.16
N ARG A 59 -5.66 14.23 -10.39
CA ARG A 59 -4.63 13.81 -9.42
C ARG A 59 -4.88 14.46 -8.05
N ASP A 60 -5.15 15.76 -8.02
CA ASP A 60 -5.31 16.51 -6.78
C ASP A 60 -6.59 16.12 -6.04
N GLU A 61 -7.69 15.90 -6.78
CA GLU A 61 -8.93 15.35 -6.23
C GLU A 61 -8.72 13.95 -5.63
N TRP A 62 -7.96 13.08 -6.32
CA TRP A 62 -7.62 11.76 -5.80
C TRP A 62 -6.82 11.86 -4.51
N ILE A 63 -5.82 12.75 -4.44
CA ILE A 63 -5.02 12.98 -3.23
C ILE A 63 -5.93 13.46 -2.08
N GLU A 64 -6.84 14.39 -2.34
CA GLU A 64 -7.77 14.90 -1.33
C GLU A 64 -8.72 13.82 -0.81
N CYS A 65 -9.32 13.05 -1.72
CA CYS A 65 -10.19 11.92 -1.38
C CYS A 65 -9.44 10.86 -0.57
N LEU A 66 -8.22 10.51 -0.98
CA LEU A 66 -7.36 9.57 -0.27
C LEU A 66 -7.08 10.07 1.16
N ARG A 67 -6.61 11.31 1.32
CA ARG A 67 -6.33 11.91 2.63
C ARG A 67 -7.54 11.93 3.54
N ARG A 68 -8.73 12.26 3.02
CA ARG A 68 -9.99 12.23 3.79
C ARG A 68 -10.42 10.82 4.18
N SER A 69 -10.17 9.84 3.31
CA SER A 69 -10.58 8.44 3.53
C SER A 69 -9.65 7.65 4.45
N ILE A 70 -8.41 8.11 4.67
CA ILE A 70 -7.45 7.47 5.57
C ILE A 70 -7.85 7.77 7.01
N SER A 71 -8.31 6.74 7.72
CA SER A 71 -8.53 6.82 9.16
C SER A 71 -7.20 6.62 9.90
N HIS A 72 -6.76 7.63 10.64
CA HIS A 72 -5.68 7.49 11.61
C HIS A 72 -6.23 6.72 12.81
N ASN A 73 -6.08 5.40 12.81
CA ASN A 73 -6.42 4.57 13.96
C ASN A 73 -5.13 4.18 14.69
N PRO A 74 -4.91 4.68 15.94
CA PRO A 74 -3.75 4.33 16.76
C PRO A 74 -3.53 2.83 16.95
N PHE A 75 -4.58 2.02 16.75
CA PHE A 75 -4.51 0.57 16.79
C PHE A 75 -3.63 -0.02 15.67
N TYR A 76 -3.64 0.58 14.47
CA TYR A 76 -2.80 0.09 13.37
C TYR A 76 -1.31 0.28 13.64
N ASP A 77 -0.93 1.41 14.23
CA ASP A 77 0.45 1.66 14.63
C ASP A 77 0.90 0.69 15.72
N MET A 78 0.04 0.43 16.72
CA MET A 78 0.32 -0.55 17.78
C MET A 78 0.50 -1.96 17.21
N LEU A 79 -0.35 -2.38 16.26
CA LEU A 79 -0.22 -3.67 15.58
C LEU A 79 1.07 -3.76 14.76
N ALA A 80 1.43 -2.70 14.03
CA ALA A 80 2.66 -2.66 13.24
C ALA A 80 3.89 -2.83 14.15
N GLN A 81 3.93 -2.13 15.28
CA GLN A 81 5.00 -2.26 16.27
C GLN A 81 5.08 -3.67 16.88
N ARG A 82 3.94 -4.27 17.25
CA ARG A 82 3.90 -5.64 17.79
C ARG A 82 4.40 -6.67 16.77
N LYS A 83 3.98 -6.54 15.50
CA LYS A 83 4.43 -7.43 14.42
C LYS A 83 5.94 -7.33 14.22
N LYS A 84 6.51 -6.13 14.21
CA LYS A 84 7.96 -5.92 14.07
C LYS A 84 8.75 -6.57 15.21
N LYS A 85 8.28 -6.45 16.47
CA LYS A 85 8.91 -7.08 17.64
C LYS A 85 8.85 -8.61 17.58
N ALA A 86 7.70 -9.18 17.20
CA ALA A 86 7.54 -10.63 17.08
C ALA A 86 8.42 -11.24 15.97
N GLN A 87 8.64 -10.52 14.87
CA GLN A 87 9.54 -10.98 13.80
C GLN A 87 11.02 -10.96 14.25
N HIS A 88 11.41 -9.99 15.08
CA HIS A 88 12.76 -9.94 15.66
C HIS A 88 13.02 -11.05 16.68
N SER A 89 12.04 -11.40 17.52
CA SER A 89 12.22 -12.46 18.53
C SER A 89 12.38 -13.85 17.91
N VAL A 90 11.75 -14.12 16.76
CA VAL A 90 11.89 -15.41 16.05
C VAL A 90 13.31 -15.60 15.50
N HIS A 91 13.99 -14.53 15.09
CA HIS A 91 15.37 -14.59 14.59
C HIS A 91 16.44 -14.73 15.69
N SER A 92 16.06 -14.55 16.96
CA SER A 92 16.98 -14.60 18.10
C SER A 92 17.05 -15.98 18.76
N ASN A 93 16.20 -16.92 18.34
CA ASN A 93 16.03 -18.23 18.99
C ASN A 93 16.49 -19.41 18.10
N SER A 94 17.26 -19.12 17.06
CA SER A 94 17.80 -20.08 16.09
C SER A 94 19.33 -20.19 16.12
N HIS A 95 19.95 -19.90 17.27
CA HIS A 95 21.36 -20.18 17.54
C HIS A 95 21.50 -21.00 18.81
#